data_AF-D9R5F0-F1
#
_entry.id   AF-D9R5F0-F1
#
_cell.length_a   1.000
_cell.length_b   1.000
_cell.length_c   1.000
_cell.angle_alpha   90.00
_cell.angle_beta   90.00
_cell.angle_gamma   90.00
#
_symmetry.space_group_name_H-M   'P 1'
#
loop_
_entity.id
_entity.type
_entity.pdbx_description
1 polymer ?
#
loop_
_entity_poly.entity_id
_entity_poly.type
_entity_poly.pdbx_seq_one_letter_code
_entity_poly.pdbx_strand_id
1 'polypeptide(L)' 'MNNLDVAGLLKTYSERCLNARNAEHLREIVRDLKRELNAEEIRKLRMTNI' A
#
# COMPACT_ATOMS: atom_id res chain seq x y z
N MET A 1 -10.93 -7.81 -10.38
CA MET A 1 -9.99 -7.71 -9.24
C MET A 1 -10.72 -6.99 -8.11
N ASN A 2 -10.60 -7.45 -6.87
CA ASN A 2 -11.58 -7.14 -5.82
C ASN A 2 -11.16 -5.88 -5.06
N ASN A 3 -12.07 -4.92 -4.84
CA ASN A 3 -11.83 -3.75 -3.98
C ASN A 3 -11.34 -4.14 -2.57
N LEU A 4 -11.55 -5.41 -2.18
CA LEU A 4 -11.02 -6.04 -0.98
C LEU A 4 -9.49 -6.00 -0.90
N ASP A 5 -8.75 -6.08 -2.01
CA ASP A 5 -7.27 -6.15 -1.97
C ASP A 5 -6.67 -4.79 -1.58
N VAL A 6 -7.17 -3.69 -2.16
CA VAL A 6 -6.71 -2.33 -1.80
C VAL A 6 -7.19 -1.95 -0.40
N ALA A 7 -8.44 -2.30 -0.03
CA ALA A 7 -8.95 -2.04 1.30
C ALA A 7 -8.15 -2.82 2.37
N GLY A 8 -7.79 -4.08 2.09
CA GLY A 8 -6.96 -4.90 2.97
C GLY A 8 -5.54 -4.37 3.12
N LEU A 9 -4.94 -3.87 2.03
CA LEU A 9 -3.65 -3.19 2.04
C LEU A 9 -3.68 -1.94 2.93
N LEU A 10 -4.66 -1.05 2.71
CA LEU A 10 -4.81 0.17 3.50
C LEU A 10 -5.05 -0.12 4.98
N LYS A 11 -5.84 -1.14 5.30
CA LYS A 11 -6.06 -1.60 6.68
C LYS A 11 -4.75 -2.04 7.33
N THR A 12 -3.99 -2.92 6.67
CA THR A 12 -2.70 -3.41 7.16
C THR A 12 -1.73 -2.27 7.47
N TYR A 13 -1.62 -1.30 6.55
CA TYR A 13 -0.73 -0.16 6.73
C TYR A 13 -1.23 0.81 7.81
N SER A 14 -2.55 0.93 8.03
CA SER A 14 -3.10 1.70 9.15
C SER A 14 -2.69 1.10 10.50
N GLU A 15 -2.71 -0.22 10.64
CA GLU A 15 -2.29 -0.92 11.85
C GLU A 15 -0.77 -0.76 12.08
N ARG A 16 0.04 -0.77 11.01
CA ARG A 16 1.48 -0.48 11.10
C ARG A 16 1.75 0.95 11.57
N CYS A 17 1.01 1.94 11.05
CA CYS A 17 1.14 3.34 11.47
C CYS A 17 0.85 3.53 12.97
N LEU A 18 -0.15 2.82 13.53
CA LEU A 18 -0.45 2.85 14.96
C LEU A 18 0.72 2.33 15.82
N ASN A 19 1.54 1.45 15.27
CA ASN A 19 2.72 0.88 15.93
C ASN A 19 4.03 1.62 15.58
N ALA A 20 3.96 2.77 14.90
CA ALA A 20 5.14 3.56 14.57
C ALA A 20 5.81 4.09 15.84
N ARG A 21 7.12 3.89 15.95
CA ARG A 21 7.91 4.22 17.15
C ARG A 21 8.35 5.68 17.19
N ASN A 22 8.46 6.29 16.02
CA ASN A 22 8.88 7.67 15.81
C ASN A 22 8.49 8.13 14.39
N ALA A 23 8.75 9.41 14.10
CA ALA A 23 8.44 10.01 12.81
C ALA A 23 9.25 9.44 11.63
N GLU A 24 10.42 8.85 11.87
CA GLU A 24 11.22 8.20 10.83
C GLU A 24 10.60 6.87 10.43
N HIS A 25 10.27 6.02 11.41
CA HIS A 25 9.58 4.75 11.19
C HIS A 25 8.21 4.97 10.52
N LEU A 26 7.47 6.01 10.91
CA LEU A 26 6.22 6.37 10.23
C LEU A 26 6.45 6.73 8.75
N ARG A 27 7.51 7.47 8.44
CA ARG A 27 7.88 7.83 7.06
C ARG A 27 8.25 6.61 6.23
N GLU A 28 8.93 5.63 6.82
CA GLU A 28 9.23 4.35 6.16
C GLU A 28 7.95 3.58 5.81
N ILE A 29 7.05 3.42 6.78
CA ILE A 29 5.76 2.74 6.59
C ILE A 29 4.97 3.40 5.44
N VAL A 30 4.92 4.74 5.40
CA VAL A 30 4.23 5.47 4.32
C VAL A 30 4.93 5.30 2.97
N ARG A 31 6.27 5.22 2.92
CA ARG A 31 7.02 4.98 1.68
C ARG A 31 6.74 3.59 1.12
N ASP A 32 6.67 2.58 1.99
CA ASP A 32 6.37 1.21 1.58
C ASP A 32 4.95 1.10 1.04
N LEU A 33 3.96 1.71 1.70
CA LEU A 33 2.58 1.76 1.19
C LEU A 33 2.51 2.34 -0.23
N LYS A 34 3.20 3.46 -0.47
CA LYS A 34 3.22 4.09 -1.79
C LYS A 34 3.82 3.19 -2.86
N ARG A 35 4.86 2.42 -2.53
CA ARG A 35 5.48 1.47 -3.46
C ARG A 35 4.52 0.34 -3.82
N GLU A 36 3.82 -0.21 -2.84
CA GLU A 36 2.85 -1.29 -3.07
C GLU A 36 1.66 -0.82 -3.90
N LEU A 37 1.11 0.37 -3.61
CA LEU A 37 0.04 0.97 -4.42
C LEU A 37 0.48 1.21 -5.86
N ASN A 38 1.68 1.76 -6.08
CA ASN A 38 2.21 1.97 -7.43
C ASN A 38 2.44 0.64 -8.17
N ALA A 39 2.93 -0.40 -7.50
CA ALA A 39 3.10 -1.72 -8.11
C ALA A 39 1.75 -2.30 -8.54
N GLU A 40 0.70 -2.10 -7.73
CA GLU A 40 -0.66 -2.52 -8.06
C GLU A 40 -1.25 -1.71 -9.22
N GLU A 41 -1.00 -0.41 -9.30
CA GLU A 41 -1.37 0.42 -10.46
C GLU A 41 -0.68 -0.06 -11.75
N ILE A 42 0.62 -0.35 -11.69
CA ILE A 42 1.36 -0.89 -12.84
C ILE A 42 0.80 -2.25 -13.27
N ARG A 43 0.45 -3.12 -12.31
CA ARG A 43 -0.19 -4.41 -12.59
C ARG A 43 -1.52 -4.22 -13.32
N LYS A 44 -2.37 -3.29 -12.85
CA LYS A 44 -3.64 -2.96 -13.52
C LYS A 44 -3.45 -2.50 -14.96
N LEU A 45 -2.49 -1.59 -15.19
CA LEU A 45 -2.17 -1.10 -16.54
C LEU A 45 -1.72 -2.24 -17.47
N ARG A 46 -0.90 -3.18 -16.98
CA ARG A 46 -0.48 -4.35 -17.76
C ARG A 46 -1.63 -5.30 -18.10
N MET A 47 -2.56 -5.52 -17.18
CA MET A 47 -3.70 -6.41 -17.38
C MET A 47 -4.78 -5.83 -18.31
N THR A 48 -4.85 -4.50 -18.44
CA THR A 48 -5.86 -3.82 -19.27
C THR A 48 -5.45 -3.76 -20.75
N ASN A 49 -4.16 -3.99 -21.05
CA ASN A 49 -3.59 -3.95 -22.41
C ASN A 49 -3.49 -5.34 -23.07
N ILE A 50 -4.24 -6.35 -22.60
CA ILE A 50 -4.27 -7.72 -23.13
C ILE A 50 -5.69 -8.04 -23.60
#